data_AF-A0A2A7A806-F1
#
_entry.id   AF-A0A2A7A806-F1
#
_cell.length_a   1.000
_cell.length_b   1.000
_cell.length_c   1.000
_cell.angle_alpha   90.00
_cell.angle_beta   90.00
_cell.angle_gamma   90.00
#
_symmetry.space_group_name_H-M   'P 1'
#
loop_
_entity.id
_entity.type
_entity.pdbx_description
1 polymer ?
#
loop_
_entity_poly.entity_id
_entity_poly.type
_entity_poly.pdbx_seq_one_letter_code
_entity_poly.pdbx_strand_id
1 'polypeptide(L)'
;MKQFQQSGHDCYLVMQLHQDADPALRFAAMRYLNKQNIAPSIENYEILYRGNLPEGKRSVPQAELLEQLYQKFNFARPTDYHGHSLSVSDVIMLNQDGKISAHYVDSIGFKELPGFLDKKTERPSVLMNLKEKCDAPECNPSGCKKERSGHEL
;
A
#
# COMPACT_ATOMS: atom_id res chain seq x y z
N MET A 1 16.29 -4.76 1.69
CA MET A 1 15.95 -3.33 1.46
C MET A 1 17.14 -2.38 1.27
N LYS A 2 18.15 -2.29 2.15
CA LYS A 2 19.26 -1.32 1.96
C LYS A 2 19.96 -1.40 0.59
N GLN A 3 20.31 -2.61 0.14
CA GLN A 3 20.94 -2.83 -1.17
C GLN A 3 20.03 -2.46 -2.35
N PHE A 4 18.71 -2.57 -2.17
CA PHE A 4 17.73 -2.14 -3.17
C PHE A 4 17.67 -0.61 -3.23
N GLN A 5 17.64 0.07 -2.08
CA GLN A 5 17.57 1.54 -2.01
C GLN A 5 18.85 2.23 -2.50
N GLN A 6 20.00 1.61 -2.27
CA GLN A 6 21.32 2.13 -2.62
C GLN A 6 21.86 1.56 -3.92
N SER A 7 21.04 0.95 -4.77
CA SER A 7 21.52 0.36 -6.01
C SER A 7 22.04 1.43 -6.95
N GLY A 8 23.26 1.26 -7.47
CA GLY A 8 23.82 2.10 -8.54
C GLY A 8 23.22 1.82 -9.93
N HIS A 9 22.25 0.91 -10.01
CA HIS A 9 21.54 0.52 -11.23
C HIS A 9 20.04 0.42 -10.96
N ASP A 10 19.24 0.58 -12.02
CA ASP A 10 17.80 0.43 -11.96
C ASP A 10 17.45 -1.05 -11.69
N CYS A 11 16.59 -1.30 -10.73
CA CYS A 11 16.25 -2.66 -10.30
C CYS A 11 14.81 -2.75 -9.78
N TYR A 12 14.33 -3.96 -9.59
CA TYR A 12 12.99 -4.21 -9.09
C TYR A 12 12.96 -5.35 -8.07
N LEU A 13 11.94 -5.35 -7.21
CA LEU A 13 11.60 -6.44 -6.32
C LEU A 13 10.21 -6.98 -6.65
N VAL A 14 10.03 -8.29 -6.45
CA VAL A 14 8.71 -8.91 -6.39
C VAL A 14 8.46 -9.32 -4.95
N MET A 15 7.31 -8.92 -4.42
CA MET A 15 6.90 -9.15 -3.05
C MET A 15 5.51 -9.78 -3.03
N GLN A 16 5.34 -10.78 -2.16
CA GLN A 16 4.06 -11.45 -1.94
C GLN A 16 3.76 -11.51 -0.46
N LEU A 17 2.47 -11.62 -0.10
CA LEU A 17 2.05 -11.66 1.30
C LEU A 17 2.64 -12.88 2.01
N HIS A 18 2.98 -12.72 3.29
CA HIS A 18 3.36 -13.85 4.12
C HIS A 18 2.22 -14.89 4.22
N GLN A 19 2.58 -16.15 4.47
CA GLN A 19 1.61 -17.23 4.65
C GLN A 19 0.73 -17.08 5.90
N ASP A 20 1.13 -16.26 6.85
CA ASP A 20 0.38 -15.92 8.06
C ASP A 20 -0.22 -14.50 8.04
N ALA A 21 -0.06 -13.76 6.94
CA ALA A 21 -0.72 -12.47 6.76
C ALA A 21 -2.25 -12.61 6.81
N ASP A 22 -2.93 -11.53 7.21
CA ASP A 22 -4.39 -11.47 7.32
C ASP A 22 -5.05 -12.00 6.02
N PRO A 23 -5.89 -13.04 6.08
CA PRO A 23 -6.61 -13.57 4.93
C PRO A 23 -7.41 -12.50 4.17
N ALA A 24 -7.86 -11.42 4.82
CA ALA A 24 -8.56 -10.32 4.19
C ALA A 24 -7.72 -9.54 3.18
N LEU A 25 -6.38 -9.64 3.24
CA LEU A 25 -5.47 -9.03 2.27
C LEU A 25 -5.30 -9.88 1.00
N ARG A 26 -5.52 -11.19 1.09
CA ARG A 26 -5.24 -12.12 -0.02
C ARG A 26 -6.24 -11.94 -1.15
N PHE A 27 -5.73 -11.72 -2.35
CA PHE A 27 -6.53 -11.48 -3.55
C PHE A 27 -7.51 -10.31 -3.42
N ALA A 28 -7.26 -9.40 -2.48
CA ALA A 28 -8.11 -8.23 -2.26
C ALA A 28 -7.80 -7.15 -3.29
N ALA A 29 -8.80 -6.66 -4.02
CA ALA A 29 -8.60 -5.47 -4.85
C ALA A 29 -8.48 -4.21 -3.98
N MET A 30 -7.80 -3.17 -4.46
CA MET A 30 -7.66 -1.90 -3.72
C MET A 30 -9.01 -1.27 -3.36
N ARG A 31 -10.03 -1.47 -4.21
CA ARG A 31 -11.41 -1.03 -3.93
C ARG A 31 -11.96 -1.66 -2.64
N TYR A 32 -11.68 -2.95 -2.39
CA TYR A 32 -12.12 -3.63 -1.18
C TYR A 32 -11.34 -3.13 0.03
N LEU A 33 -10.01 -3.06 -0.07
CA LEU A 33 -9.15 -2.58 1.00
C LEU A 33 -9.52 -1.16 1.46
N ASN A 34 -9.74 -0.26 0.52
CA ASN A 34 -10.20 1.10 0.80
C ASN A 34 -11.55 1.13 1.52
N LYS A 35 -12.49 0.25 1.15
CA LYS A 35 -13.81 0.16 1.82
C LYS A 35 -13.69 -0.32 3.27
N GLN A 36 -12.71 -1.17 3.57
CA GLN A 36 -12.43 -1.66 4.91
C GLN A 36 -11.47 -0.76 5.70
N ASN A 37 -11.01 0.35 5.11
CA ASN A 37 -9.95 1.20 5.68
C ASN A 37 -8.65 0.43 6.01
N ILE A 38 -8.30 -0.56 5.18
CA ILE A 38 -7.08 -1.35 5.32
C ILE A 38 -6.05 -0.83 4.32
N ALA A 39 -4.84 -0.52 4.79
CA ALA A 39 -3.72 -0.16 3.95
C ALA A 39 -2.70 -1.32 3.90
N PRO A 40 -2.22 -1.73 2.70
CA PRO A 40 -1.12 -2.68 2.61
C PRO A 40 0.13 -2.12 3.30
N SER A 41 0.68 -2.88 4.25
CA SER A 41 1.94 -2.55 4.94
C SER A 41 3.03 -3.49 4.46
N ILE A 42 4.23 -2.97 4.22
CA ILE A 42 5.41 -3.76 3.84
C ILE A 42 5.71 -4.90 4.80
N GLU A 43 5.35 -4.77 6.09
CA GLU A 43 5.59 -5.79 7.11
C GLU A 43 4.78 -7.07 6.87
N ASN A 44 3.73 -7.02 6.05
CA ASN A 44 2.93 -8.19 5.68
C ASN A 44 3.51 -8.96 4.49
N TYR A 45 4.63 -8.50 3.92
CA TYR A 45 5.17 -9.00 2.66
C TYR A 45 6.58 -9.56 2.78
N GLU A 46 6.82 -10.65 2.05
CA GLU A 46 8.13 -11.23 1.81
C GLU A 46 8.70 -10.77 0.47
N ILE A 47 10.02 -10.51 0.41
CA ILE A 47 10.72 -10.25 -0.85
C ILE A 47 11.13 -11.60 -1.44
N LEU A 48 10.53 -11.98 -2.56
CA LEU A 48 10.77 -13.28 -3.20
C LEU A 48 11.71 -13.23 -4.39
N TYR A 49 11.92 -12.03 -4.95
CA TYR A 49 12.82 -11.85 -6.08
C TYR A 49 13.43 -10.45 -6.12
N ARG A 50 14.68 -10.37 -6.56
CA ARG A 50 15.34 -9.12 -6.95
C ARG A 50 15.92 -9.28 -8.34
N GLY A 51 15.56 -8.38 -9.25
CA GLY A 51 16.09 -8.34 -10.61
C GLY A 51 16.61 -6.95 -10.99
N ASN A 52 17.50 -6.90 -11.97
CA ASN A 52 17.90 -5.64 -12.58
C ASN A 52 16.92 -5.30 -13.71
N LEU A 53 16.64 -4.01 -13.89
CA LEU A 53 15.91 -3.52 -15.05
C LEU A 53 16.90 -3.42 -16.23
N PRO A 54 16.55 -3.91 -17.44
CA PRO A 54 17.42 -3.76 -18.61
C PRO A 54 17.76 -2.30 -18.90
N GLU A 55 18.95 -2.05 -19.41
CA GLU A 55 19.36 -0.73 -19.87
C GLU A 55 18.38 -0.22 -20.95
N GLY A 56 18.06 1.09 -20.91
CA GLY A 56 17.10 1.71 -21.82
C GLY A 56 15.62 1.60 -21.41
N LYS A 57 15.27 0.85 -20.36
CA LYS A 57 13.90 0.82 -19.81
C LYS A 57 13.45 2.13 -19.15
N ARG A 58 14.34 3.10 -18.99
CA ARG A 58 14.01 4.46 -18.52
C ARG A 58 13.05 5.20 -19.44
N SER A 59 13.10 4.92 -20.74
CA SER A 59 12.22 5.54 -21.74
C SER A 59 10.86 4.84 -21.87
N VAL A 60 10.70 3.66 -21.26
CA VAL A 60 9.47 2.89 -21.31
C VAL A 60 8.49 3.47 -20.28
N PRO A 61 7.22 3.73 -20.64
CA PRO A 61 6.21 4.13 -19.69
C PRO A 61 6.11 3.15 -18.52
N GLN A 62 6.00 3.66 -17.29
CA GLN A 62 5.99 2.82 -16.09
C GLN A 62 4.91 1.73 -16.13
N ALA A 63 3.71 2.04 -16.65
CA ALA A 63 2.64 1.07 -16.82
C ALA A 63 3.05 -0.10 -17.73
N GLU A 64 3.69 0.18 -18.86
CA GLU A 64 4.17 -0.85 -19.78
C GLU A 64 5.30 -1.68 -19.14
N LEU A 65 6.18 -1.04 -18.36
CA LEU A 65 7.22 -1.76 -17.62
C LEU A 65 6.62 -2.74 -16.59
N LEU A 66 5.59 -2.31 -15.85
CA LEU A 66 4.89 -3.16 -14.89
C LEU A 66 4.19 -4.34 -15.59
N GLU A 67 3.54 -4.09 -16.74
CA GLU A 67 2.94 -5.15 -17.56
C GLU A 67 3.98 -6.17 -18.06
N GLN A 68 5.16 -5.71 -18.50
CA GLN A 68 6.25 -6.60 -18.93
C GLN A 68 6.77 -7.46 -17.77
N LEU A 69 6.89 -6.90 -16.57
CA LEU A 69 7.24 -7.67 -15.38
C LEU A 69 6.15 -8.67 -15.04
N TYR A 70 4.88 -8.27 -15.07
CA TYR A 70 3.74 -9.16 -14.86
C TYR A 70 3.74 -10.35 -15.82
N GLN A 71 3.95 -10.11 -17.12
CA GLN A 71 4.08 -11.17 -18.12
C GLN A 71 5.29 -12.08 -17.85
N LYS A 72 6.45 -11.51 -17.51
CA LYS A 72 7.65 -12.29 -17.17
C LYS A 72 7.38 -13.27 -16.03
N PHE A 73 6.80 -12.82 -14.92
CA PHE A 73 6.54 -13.68 -13.75
C PHE A 73 5.34 -14.62 -13.93
N ASN A 74 4.60 -14.52 -15.02
CA ASN A 74 3.49 -15.44 -15.32
C ASN A 74 3.82 -16.45 -16.44
N PHE A 75 4.61 -16.05 -17.44
CA PHE A 75 4.90 -16.88 -18.62
C PHE A 75 6.37 -17.31 -18.74
N ALA A 76 7.30 -16.55 -18.17
CA ALA A 76 8.74 -16.77 -18.29
C ALA A 76 9.45 -16.61 -16.93
N ARG A 77 8.92 -17.34 -15.92
CA ARG A 77 9.38 -17.23 -14.53
C ARG A 77 10.89 -17.49 -14.40
N PRO A 78 11.64 -16.62 -13.71
CA PRO A 78 13.03 -16.89 -13.36
C PRO A 78 13.18 -18.21 -12.60
N THR A 79 14.28 -18.93 -12.82
CA THR A 79 14.53 -20.25 -12.21
C THR A 79 14.76 -20.18 -10.71
N ASP A 80 15.21 -19.03 -10.22
CA ASP A 80 15.46 -18.70 -8.81
C ASP A 80 14.27 -17.98 -8.14
N TYR A 81 13.14 -17.86 -8.84
CA TYR A 81 11.91 -17.32 -8.27
C TYR A 81 11.08 -18.42 -7.62
N HIS A 82 10.85 -18.30 -6.31
CA HIS A 82 10.16 -19.31 -5.50
C HIS A 82 8.73 -18.89 -5.09
N GLY A 83 8.26 -17.73 -5.55
CA GLY A 83 6.89 -17.28 -5.32
C GLY A 83 5.88 -17.89 -6.27
N HIS A 84 4.60 -17.59 -6.02
CA HIS A 84 3.54 -17.94 -6.95
C HIS A 84 3.52 -16.99 -8.16
N SER A 85 2.73 -17.34 -9.18
CA SER A 85 2.40 -16.43 -10.28
C SER A 85 1.94 -15.08 -9.76
N LEU A 86 2.35 -13.99 -10.42
CA LEU A 86 1.93 -12.64 -10.02
C LEU A 86 0.41 -12.50 -10.16
N SER A 87 -0.22 -11.99 -9.11
CA SER A 87 -1.67 -11.90 -8.98
C SER A 87 -2.09 -10.72 -8.10
N VAL A 88 -3.41 -10.46 -8.03
CA VAL A 88 -3.96 -9.44 -7.13
C VAL A 88 -3.41 -9.64 -5.73
N SER A 89 -3.05 -8.55 -5.05
CA SER A 89 -2.38 -8.51 -3.73
C SER A 89 -0.86 -8.60 -3.69
N ASP A 90 -0.22 -8.95 -4.81
CA ASP A 90 1.23 -8.88 -4.92
C ASP A 90 1.72 -7.43 -5.12
N VAL A 91 2.99 -7.18 -4.80
CA VAL A 91 3.62 -5.86 -4.94
C VAL A 91 4.89 -5.96 -5.78
N ILE A 92 5.00 -5.09 -6.76
CA ILE A 92 6.23 -4.83 -7.52
C ILE A 92 6.83 -3.54 -7.01
N MET A 93 8.06 -3.60 -6.50
CA MET A 93 8.82 -2.39 -6.19
C MET A 93 9.77 -2.06 -7.34
N LEU A 94 9.82 -0.79 -7.73
CA LEU A 94 10.77 -0.29 -8.70
C LEU A 94 11.73 0.68 -8.01
N ASN A 95 13.03 0.55 -8.30
CA ASN A 95 14.03 1.58 -8.07
C ASN A 95 14.57 2.00 -9.44
N GLN A 96 14.21 3.21 -9.87
CA GLN A 96 14.63 3.80 -11.13
C GLN A 96 15.29 5.14 -10.84
N ASP A 97 16.57 5.27 -11.18
CA ASP A 97 17.34 6.50 -10.93
C ASP A 97 17.33 6.94 -9.45
N GLY A 98 17.37 5.97 -8.53
CA GLY A 98 17.28 6.21 -7.09
C GLY A 98 15.87 6.54 -6.58
N LYS A 99 14.89 6.70 -7.48
CA LYS A 99 13.48 6.91 -7.12
C LYS A 99 12.79 5.58 -6.91
N ILE A 100 12.28 5.39 -5.70
CA ILE A 100 11.57 4.17 -5.31
C ILE A 100 10.07 4.39 -5.41
N SER A 101 9.39 3.40 -5.98
CA SER A 101 7.93 3.32 -6.00
C SER A 101 7.47 1.87 -5.75
N ALA A 102 6.30 1.71 -5.15
CA ALA A 102 5.69 0.42 -4.88
C ALA A 102 4.35 0.35 -5.62
N HIS A 103 4.13 -0.75 -6.34
CA HIS A 103 2.99 -0.94 -7.23
C HIS A 103 2.26 -2.22 -6.86
N TYR A 104 1.06 -2.05 -6.36
CA TYR A 104 0.13 -3.12 -6.06
C TYR A 104 -0.47 -3.67 -7.35
N VAL A 105 -0.47 -5.00 -7.50
CA VAL A 105 -1.22 -5.67 -8.56
C VAL A 105 -2.69 -5.64 -8.15
N ASP A 106 -3.50 -4.87 -8.88
CA ASP A 106 -4.93 -4.72 -8.60
C ASP A 106 -5.77 -5.59 -9.56
N SER A 107 -7.09 -5.62 -9.37
CA SER A 107 -7.98 -6.35 -10.29
C SER A 107 -7.89 -5.88 -11.75
N ILE A 108 -7.47 -4.63 -11.95
CA ILE A 108 -7.23 -4.03 -13.27
C ILE A 108 -5.94 -3.21 -13.17
N GLY A 109 -4.89 -3.67 -13.82
CA GLY A 109 -3.59 -3.00 -13.86
C GLY A 109 -2.94 -2.89 -12.49
N PHE A 110 -2.29 -1.74 -12.24
CA PHE A 110 -1.49 -1.52 -11.06
C PHE A 110 -1.89 -0.24 -10.33
N LYS A 111 -1.77 -0.27 -9.00
CA LYS A 111 -1.99 0.89 -8.14
C LYS A 111 -0.73 1.23 -7.36
N GLU A 112 -0.24 2.46 -7.50
CA GLU A 112 0.87 2.93 -6.67
C GLU A 112 0.46 2.99 -5.18
N LEU A 113 1.34 2.51 -4.31
CA LEU A 113 1.23 2.54 -2.85
C LEU A 113 2.15 3.64 -2.28
N PRO A 114 1.68 4.89 -2.20
CA PRO A 114 2.48 5.98 -1.66
C PRO A 114 2.80 5.73 -0.18
N GLY A 115 4.06 5.89 0.20
CA GLY A 115 4.50 5.67 1.58
C GLY A 115 4.50 4.21 2.02
N PHE A 116 4.48 3.24 1.10
CA PHE A 116 4.55 1.81 1.45
C PHE A 116 5.78 1.44 2.29
N LEU A 117 6.90 2.15 2.08
CA LEU A 117 8.12 2.01 2.87
C LEU A 117 8.14 2.84 4.16
N ASP A 118 7.21 3.78 4.29
CA ASP A 118 7.11 4.59 5.49
C ASP A 118 6.58 3.69 6.59
N LYS A 119 7.42 3.38 7.58
CA LYS A 119 7.00 2.71 8.80
C LYS A 119 6.09 3.65 9.60
N LYS A 120 4.86 3.84 9.14
CA LYS A 120 3.81 4.39 10.00
C LYS A 120 3.30 3.22 10.81
N THR A 121 3.78 3.13 12.05
CA THR A 121 3.01 2.52 13.13
C THR A 121 1.58 3.04 13.00
N GLU A 122 0.64 2.18 12.61
CA GLU A 122 -0.78 2.51 12.67
C GLU A 122 -1.17 2.64 14.14
N ARG A 123 -0.84 3.78 14.75
CA ARG A 123 -1.65 4.30 15.83
C ARG A 123 -2.81 4.99 15.12
N PRO A 124 -4.05 4.46 15.17
CA PRO A 124 -5.21 5.22 14.74
C PRO A 124 -5.16 6.53 15.53
N SER A 125 -4.80 7.62 14.84
CA SER A 125 -4.69 8.91 15.47
C SER A 125 -6.11 9.34 15.80
N VAL A 126 -6.34 9.73 17.05
CA VAL A 126 -7.63 10.20 17.59
C VAL A 126 -8.28 11.24 16.67
N LEU A 127 -7.47 11.97 15.90
CA LEU A 127 -7.88 12.93 14.87
C LEU A 127 -8.73 12.35 13.73
N MET A 128 -8.48 11.11 13.26
CA MET A 128 -9.32 10.52 12.21
C MET A 128 -10.72 10.16 12.73
N ASN A 129 -10.79 9.62 13.97
CA ASN A 129 -12.06 9.36 14.66
C ASN A 129 -12.81 10.66 15.03
N LEU A 130 -12.08 11.75 15.28
CA LEU A 130 -12.70 13.04 15.60
C LEU A 130 -13.27 13.71 14.35
N LYS A 131 -12.61 13.59 13.19
CA LYS A 131 -13.09 14.16 11.93
C LYS A 131 -14.40 13.52 11.48
N GLU A 132 -14.54 12.20 11.63
CA GLU A 132 -15.79 11.48 11.32
C GLU A 132 -16.96 11.88 12.25
N LYS A 133 -16.66 12.26 13.50
CA LYS A 133 -17.67 12.79 14.45
C LYS A 133 -18.04 14.25 14.22
N CYS A 134 -17.21 15.03 13.54
CA CYS A 134 -17.47 16.45 13.29
C CYS A 134 -18.37 16.72 12.08
N ASP A 135 -18.46 15.77 11.13
CA ASP A 135 -19.29 15.89 9.93
C ASP A 135 -20.71 15.29 10.09
N ALA A 136 -21.09 14.88 11.31
CA ALA A 136 -22.46 14.46 11.60
C ALA A 136 -23.39 15.69 11.70
N PRO A 137 -24.48 15.77 10.92
CA PRO A 137 -25.36 16.94 10.89
C PRO A 137 -26.38 16.90 12.04
N GLU A 138 -25.94 16.75 13.28
CA GLU A 138 -26.81 16.91 14.46
C GLU A 138 -26.04 17.56 15.61
N CYS A 139 -25.82 18.87 15.52
CA CYS A 139 -25.60 19.68 16.72
C CYS A 139 -26.40 20.97 16.58
N ASN A 140 -27.58 20.98 17.20
CA ASN A 140 -28.43 22.16 17.29
C ASN A 140 -28.00 22.94 18.56
N PRO A 141 -27.39 24.13 18.46
CA PRO A 141 -26.71 24.76 19.60
C PRO A 141 -27.62 25.52 20.58
N SER A 142 -28.95 25.34 20.53
CA SER A 142 -29.88 26.20 21.28
C SER A 142 -30.31 25.70 22.66
N GLY A 143 -29.73 24.61 23.18
CA GLY A 143 -30.26 23.93 24.37
C GLY A 143 -29.28 23.77 25.53
N CYS A 144 -28.55 24.81 25.96
CA CYS A 144 -27.78 24.69 27.22
C CYS A 144 -27.38 26.03 27.86
N LYS A 145 -28.21 26.57 28.77
CA LYS A 145 -27.79 27.30 30.00
C LYS A 145 -28.91 27.16 31.06
N LYS A 146 -28.75 26.25 32.02
CA LYS A 146 -28.27 26.46 33.41
C LYS A 146 -29.27 27.22 34.30
N GLU A 147 -30.13 26.44 34.97
CA GLU A 147 -30.90 26.83 36.14
C GLU A 147 -29.92 27.14 37.31
N ARG A 148 -29.98 28.34 37.87
CA ARG A 148 -29.31 28.70 39.12
C ARG A 148 -30.37 28.77 40.22
N SER A 149 -30.47 27.70 41.00
CA SER A 149 -31.15 27.72 42.29
C SER A 149 -30.24 28.41 43.31
N GLY A 150 -30.73 29.49 43.91
CA GLY A 150 -30.11 30.16 45.06
C GLY A 150 -31.22 30.40 46.08
N HIS A 151 -31.19 29.61 47.15
CA HIS A 151 -32.08 29.70 48.31
C HIS A 151 -31.64 30.86 49.23
N GLU A 152 -32.62 31.36 49.97
CA GLU A 152 -32.71 32.54 50.85
C GLU A 152 -31.63 32.71 51.94
N LEU A 153 -31.43 33.97 52.35
CA LEU A 153 -31.76 34.49 53.69
C LEU A 153 -31.91 36.02 53.65
#